data_AF-A0A7K2JXG6-F1
#
_entry.id   AF-A0A7K2JXG6-F1
#
_cell.length_a   1.000
_cell.length_b   1.000
_cell.length_c   1.000
_cell.angle_alpha   90.00
_cell.angle_beta   90.00
_cell.angle_gamma   90.00
#
_symmetry.space_group_name_H-M   'P 1'
#
loop_
_entity.id
_entity.type
_entity.pdbx_description
1 polymer ?
#
loop_
_entity_poly.entity_id
_entity_poly.type
_entity_poly.pdbx_seq_one_letter_code
_entity_poly.pdbx_strand_id
1 'polypeptide(L)'
;MAGVIQTTARRAPLSQLRTRWHDRAPGMAAGLLGGAFAAGLGLAAVAVLVTLLWISSPYPVREPDDALHVAASLWVLAHGAELIRTDTLSGVPAPMGVTPLLLLAPPVWLVHRAARDATDPGDGVGVAVGAGAKAGVGVRLGGAGGRGDGPHPLSARLAWAGVVVGYLGVATPVVLYAAGGELRPSLGWTAVCLPLVTMAAAGAGAWTAFGRPGGPVGRALRVLPRNLRELLVLPDARLGAATRAAAAGVTVLVGGGALLLVTSLVWHGGTARGAFLRLSEGWSGQFAVLLLCLTLVPNAAVWAAVYGLGPGFVLGAGHVVGPLSAAPAPLLPPFPLLAAVPEAGPGTPLHWAAGVVPVAAGVAVGWFTARAAAVG
;
A
#
# COMPACT_ATOMS: atom_id res chain seq x y z
N MET A 1 -64.85 45.63 -19.11
CA MET A 1 -63.42 45.47 -19.42
C MET A 1 -62.73 44.92 -18.18
N ALA A 2 -62.38 43.63 -18.19
CA ALA A 2 -61.87 42.92 -17.02
C ALA A 2 -60.34 43.05 -16.94
N GLY A 3 -59.84 43.51 -15.80
CA GLY A 3 -58.41 43.62 -15.50
C GLY A 3 -57.80 42.24 -15.23
N VAL A 4 -56.75 41.89 -15.97
CA VAL A 4 -55.96 40.67 -15.78
C VAL A 4 -54.86 40.95 -14.76
N ILE A 5 -54.96 40.33 -13.58
CA ILE A 5 -53.92 40.33 -12.57
C ILE A 5 -52.87 39.27 -12.96
N GLN A 6 -51.66 39.71 -13.30
CA GLN A 6 -50.50 38.83 -13.49
C GLN A 6 -49.98 38.35 -12.12
N THR A 7 -50.26 37.08 -11.80
CA THR A 7 -49.65 36.37 -10.67
C THR A 7 -48.29 35.81 -11.08
N THR A 8 -47.21 36.46 -10.66
CA THR A 8 -45.84 35.91 -10.76
C THR A 8 -45.67 34.75 -9.77
N ALA A 9 -45.66 33.53 -10.28
CA ALA A 9 -45.32 32.33 -9.51
C ALA A 9 -43.84 32.40 -9.06
N ARG A 10 -43.60 32.66 -7.78
CA ARG A 10 -42.27 32.50 -7.16
C ARG A 10 -41.89 31.02 -7.19
N ARG A 11 -40.92 30.65 -8.03
CA ARG A 11 -40.31 29.31 -8.01
C ARG A 11 -39.73 29.03 -6.62
N ALA A 12 -40.07 27.87 -6.05
CA ALA A 12 -39.71 27.49 -4.68
C ALA A 12 -38.18 27.34 -4.50
N PRO A 13 -37.58 27.92 -3.44
CA PRO A 13 -36.13 27.88 -3.20
C PRO A 13 -35.58 26.47 -2.93
N LEU A 14 -36.45 25.53 -2.55
CA LEU A 14 -36.08 24.15 -2.24
C LEU A 14 -35.72 23.32 -3.49
N SER A 15 -36.32 23.62 -4.65
CA SER A 15 -35.93 22.94 -5.90
C SER A 15 -34.54 23.38 -6.36
N GLN A 16 -34.17 24.64 -6.14
CA GLN A 16 -32.83 25.16 -6.41
C GLN A 16 -31.76 24.63 -5.44
N LEU A 17 -32.11 24.41 -4.17
CA LEU A 17 -31.24 23.73 -3.22
C LEU A 17 -31.03 22.26 -3.58
N ARG A 18 -32.08 21.58 -4.06
CA ARG A 18 -32.00 20.20 -4.52
C ARG A 18 -31.19 20.04 -5.81
N THR A 19 -31.33 20.95 -6.77
CA THR A 19 -30.47 20.97 -7.96
C THR A 19 -29.04 21.32 -7.60
N ARG A 20 -28.77 22.31 -6.72
CA ARG A 20 -27.41 22.60 -6.22
C ARG A 20 -26.77 21.44 -5.46
N TRP A 21 -27.56 20.61 -4.78
CA TRP A 21 -27.08 19.38 -4.15
C TRP A 21 -26.74 18.30 -5.18
N HIS A 22 -27.54 18.20 -6.24
CA HIS A 22 -27.30 17.27 -7.35
C HIS A 22 -26.15 17.73 -8.27
N ASP A 23 -25.89 19.04 -8.31
CA ASP A 23 -24.78 19.73 -8.97
C ASP A 23 -23.50 19.74 -8.10
N ARG A 24 -23.50 19.08 -6.92
CA ARG A 24 -22.26 18.85 -6.18
C ARG A 24 -21.32 18.06 -7.07
N ALA A 25 -20.16 18.66 -7.33
CA ALA A 25 -19.08 18.17 -8.19
C ALA A 25 -19.12 16.64 -8.38
N PRO A 26 -19.48 16.15 -9.58
CA PRO A 26 -19.75 14.73 -9.81
C PRO A 26 -18.61 13.81 -9.35
N GLY A 27 -17.36 14.31 -9.37
CA GLY A 27 -16.18 13.60 -8.86
C GLY A 27 -16.15 13.39 -7.34
N MET A 28 -16.67 14.32 -6.52
CA MET A 28 -16.56 14.22 -5.05
C MET A 28 -17.46 13.12 -4.48
N ALA A 29 -18.71 13.04 -4.94
CA ALA A 29 -19.65 12.03 -4.46
C ALA A 29 -19.25 10.61 -4.92
N ALA A 30 -18.85 10.48 -6.20
CA ALA A 30 -18.32 9.24 -6.73
C ALA A 30 -17.02 8.82 -6.00
N GLY A 31 -16.12 9.78 -5.75
CA GLY A 31 -14.91 9.56 -4.96
C GLY A 31 -15.21 9.10 -3.54
N LEU A 32 -16.14 9.76 -2.84
CA LEU A 32 -16.53 9.38 -1.47
C LEU A 32 -17.05 7.95 -1.39
N LEU A 33 -17.96 7.58 -2.29
CA LEU A 33 -18.47 6.21 -2.38
C LEU A 33 -17.34 5.24 -2.72
N GLY A 34 -16.51 5.54 -3.72
CA GLY A 34 -15.38 4.70 -4.12
C GLY A 34 -14.39 4.46 -2.99
N GLY A 35 -14.06 5.50 -2.22
CA GLY A 35 -13.20 5.40 -1.03
C GLY A 35 -13.81 4.55 0.08
N ALA A 36 -15.11 4.74 0.36
CA ALA A 36 -15.83 3.94 1.36
C ALA A 36 -15.92 2.46 0.96
N PHE A 37 -16.22 2.16 -0.31
CA PHE A 37 -16.24 0.81 -0.84
C PHE A 37 -14.85 0.16 -0.81
N ALA A 38 -13.79 0.90 -1.17
CA ALA A 38 -12.42 0.40 -1.09
C ALA A 38 -12.03 0.02 0.34
N ALA A 39 -12.38 0.86 1.33
CA ALA A 39 -12.15 0.57 2.74
C ALA A 39 -12.93 -0.67 3.20
N GLY A 40 -14.24 -0.71 2.91
CA GLY A 40 -15.11 -1.82 3.29
C GLY A 40 -14.69 -3.15 2.66
N LEU A 41 -14.30 -3.17 1.39
CA LEU A 41 -13.85 -4.39 0.71
C LEU A 41 -12.52 -4.89 1.28
N GLY A 42 -11.57 -3.98 1.56
CA GLY A 42 -10.31 -4.34 2.19
C GLY A 42 -10.52 -4.92 3.60
N LEU A 43 -11.40 -4.29 4.40
CA LEU A 43 -11.75 -4.77 5.73
C LEU A 43 -12.45 -6.12 5.68
N ALA A 44 -13.45 -6.28 4.79
CA ALA A 44 -14.20 -7.52 4.63
C ALA A 44 -13.29 -8.68 4.21
N ALA A 45 -12.32 -8.45 3.31
CA ALA A 45 -11.37 -9.48 2.89
C ALA A 45 -10.53 -10.00 4.08
N VAL A 46 -10.03 -9.09 4.92
CA VAL A 46 -9.27 -9.46 6.13
C VAL A 46 -10.18 -10.15 7.15
N ALA A 47 -11.38 -9.62 7.39
CA ALA A 47 -12.35 -10.20 8.32
C ALA A 47 -12.77 -11.62 7.92
N VAL A 48 -13.10 -11.85 6.64
CA VAL A 48 -13.43 -13.20 6.14
C VAL A 48 -12.26 -14.16 6.34
N LEU A 49 -11.04 -13.73 6.00
CA LEU A 49 -9.85 -14.58 6.18
C LEU A 49 -9.65 -14.96 7.65
N VAL A 50 -9.64 -13.97 8.56
CA VAL A 50 -9.44 -14.21 9.99
C VAL A 50 -10.55 -15.07 10.59
N THR A 51 -11.81 -14.79 10.26
CA THR A 51 -12.95 -15.57 10.72
C THR A 51 -12.91 -17.02 10.20
N LEU A 52 -12.52 -17.25 8.94
CA LEU A 52 -12.36 -18.61 8.42
C LEU A 52 -11.26 -19.38 9.14
N LEU A 53 -10.13 -18.72 9.43
CA LEU A 53 -9.05 -19.31 10.21
C LEU A 53 -9.49 -19.63 11.65
N TRP A 54 -10.26 -18.73 12.27
CA TRP A 54 -10.82 -18.90 13.61
C TRP A 54 -11.82 -20.07 13.67
N ILE A 55 -12.79 -20.12 12.75
CA ILE A 55 -13.78 -21.22 12.65
C ILE A 55 -13.07 -22.57 12.44
N SER A 56 -12.00 -22.58 11.65
CA SER A 56 -11.24 -23.81 11.33
C SER A 56 -10.25 -24.20 12.43
N SER A 57 -10.16 -23.43 13.52
CA SER A 57 -9.25 -23.74 14.62
C SER A 57 -9.78 -24.91 15.46
N PRO A 58 -8.95 -25.95 15.75
CA PRO A 58 -9.39 -27.10 16.53
C PRO A 58 -9.75 -26.75 17.98
N TYR A 59 -9.21 -25.65 18.50
CA TYR A 59 -9.53 -25.09 19.81
C TYR A 59 -9.72 -23.57 19.68
N PRO A 60 -10.92 -23.07 19.33
CA PRO A 60 -11.19 -21.64 19.35
C PRO A 60 -11.27 -21.19 20.81
N VAL A 61 -10.13 -20.81 21.40
CA VAL A 61 -10.01 -20.41 22.81
C VAL A 61 -10.62 -19.02 23.08
N ARG A 62 -11.02 -18.30 22.03
CA ARG A 62 -11.39 -16.87 22.04
C ARG A 62 -12.75 -16.63 21.44
N GLU A 63 -13.45 -15.62 21.95
CA GLU A 63 -14.80 -15.27 21.51
C GLU A 63 -14.78 -14.77 20.05
N PRO A 64 -15.91 -14.85 19.31
CA PRO A 64 -15.99 -14.33 17.95
C PRO A 64 -15.58 -12.86 17.83
N ASP A 65 -15.85 -12.06 18.87
CA ASP A 65 -15.51 -10.64 18.92
C ASP A 65 -13.99 -10.40 18.94
N ASP A 66 -13.23 -11.26 19.61
CA ASP A 66 -11.75 -11.20 19.59
C ASP A 66 -11.19 -11.40 18.19
N ALA A 67 -11.79 -12.30 17.40
CA ALA A 67 -11.39 -12.53 16.01
C ALA A 67 -11.65 -11.29 15.13
N LEU A 68 -12.76 -10.58 15.36
CA LEU A 68 -13.08 -9.34 14.68
C LEU A 68 -12.14 -8.20 15.09
N HIS A 69 -11.79 -8.10 16.38
CA HIS A 69 -10.76 -7.17 16.86
C HIS A 69 -9.39 -7.43 16.20
N VAL A 70 -8.99 -8.69 16.05
CA VAL A 70 -7.77 -9.07 15.33
C VAL A 70 -7.87 -8.67 13.86
N ALA A 71 -8.98 -8.93 13.19
CA ALA A 71 -9.18 -8.55 11.79
C ALA A 71 -9.10 -7.03 11.58
N ALA A 72 -9.77 -6.25 12.44
CA ALA A 72 -9.70 -4.79 12.40
C ALA A 72 -8.27 -4.29 12.63
N SER A 73 -7.55 -4.86 13.59
CA SER A 73 -6.16 -4.50 13.89
C SER A 73 -5.21 -4.86 12.76
N LEU A 74 -5.39 -6.02 12.11
CA LEU A 74 -4.61 -6.41 10.93
C LEU A 74 -4.89 -5.49 9.73
N TRP A 75 -6.14 -5.06 9.55
CA TRP A 75 -6.48 -4.10 8.50
C TRP A 75 -5.88 -2.71 8.76
N VAL A 76 -5.80 -2.27 10.02
CA VAL A 76 -5.09 -1.04 10.40
C VAL A 76 -3.58 -1.19 10.20
N LEU A 77 -2.99 -2.33 10.62
CA LEU A 77 -1.59 -2.69 10.38
C LEU A 77 -1.25 -2.68 8.88
N ALA A 78 -2.18 -3.10 8.02
CA ALA A 78 -2.03 -3.07 6.57
C ALA A 78 -1.75 -1.66 6.00
N HIS A 79 -1.90 -0.60 6.79
CA HIS A 79 -1.58 0.77 6.41
C HIS A 79 -0.25 1.27 6.95
N GLY A 80 0.58 0.39 7.54
CA GLY A 80 1.82 0.79 8.21
C GLY A 80 1.62 1.20 9.66
N ALA A 81 0.41 1.07 10.22
CA ALA A 81 0.17 1.37 11.63
C ALA A 81 0.92 0.37 12.53
N GLU A 82 1.43 0.84 13.66
CA GLU A 82 2.12 0.02 14.64
C GLU A 82 1.08 -0.51 15.62
N LEU A 83 1.09 -1.82 15.87
CA LEU A 83 0.25 -2.43 16.88
C LEU A 83 1.02 -2.56 18.19
N ILE A 84 0.35 -2.40 19.31
CA ILE A 84 0.91 -2.51 20.65
C ILE A 84 0.19 -3.66 21.35
N ARG A 85 0.95 -4.65 21.80
CA ARG A 85 0.44 -5.70 22.68
C ARG A 85 0.52 -5.21 24.11
N THR A 86 -0.62 -4.98 24.74
CA THR A 86 -0.68 -4.49 26.12
C THR A 86 -0.54 -5.60 27.16
N ASP A 87 -1.03 -6.79 26.84
CA ASP A 87 -1.03 -7.93 27.76
C ASP A 87 0.26 -8.74 27.58
N THR A 88 1.32 -8.33 28.30
CA THR A 88 2.60 -9.05 28.32
C THR A 88 2.88 -9.60 29.71
N LEU A 89 3.64 -10.69 29.79
CA LEU A 89 4.07 -11.29 31.07
C LEU A 89 4.86 -10.32 31.96
N SER A 90 5.49 -9.30 31.35
CA SER A 90 6.25 -8.26 32.05
C SER A 90 5.39 -7.06 32.49
N GLY A 91 4.14 -6.97 32.05
CA GLY A 91 3.28 -5.79 32.23
C GLY A 91 3.68 -4.56 31.40
N VAL A 92 4.82 -4.60 30.69
CA VAL A 92 5.27 -3.54 29.80
C VAL A 92 4.64 -3.73 28.41
N PRO A 93 3.99 -2.70 27.83
CA PRO A 93 3.47 -2.80 26.46
C PRO A 93 4.57 -3.12 25.46
N ALA A 94 4.34 -4.13 24.63
CA ALA A 94 5.29 -4.56 23.60
C ALA A 94 4.83 -4.11 22.21
N PRO A 95 5.55 -3.16 21.57
CA PRO A 95 5.26 -2.77 20.20
C PRO A 95 5.57 -3.89 19.20
N MET A 96 4.67 -4.07 18.23
CA MET A 96 4.81 -4.93 17.07
C MET A 96 5.14 -4.05 15.86
N GLY A 97 6.38 -3.54 15.81
CA GLY A 97 6.81 -2.51 14.86
C GLY A 97 7.12 -2.99 13.42
N VAL A 98 6.86 -4.26 13.09
CA VAL A 98 7.12 -4.79 11.73
C VAL A 98 5.81 -4.89 10.97
N THR A 99 5.59 -3.97 10.03
CA THR A 99 4.45 -4.06 9.12
C THR A 99 4.72 -5.08 8.00
N PRO A 100 3.86 -6.08 7.78
CA PRO A 100 3.98 -6.97 6.64
C PRO A 100 3.76 -6.22 5.32
N LEU A 101 4.83 -6.00 4.54
CA LEU A 101 4.81 -5.13 3.36
C LEU A 101 3.84 -5.61 2.28
N LEU A 102 3.64 -6.93 2.14
CA LEU A 102 2.67 -7.45 1.17
C LEU A 102 1.22 -7.13 1.58
N LEU A 103 0.96 -6.97 2.88
CA LEU A 103 -0.36 -6.66 3.41
C LEU A 103 -0.79 -5.23 3.04
N LEU A 104 0.14 -4.33 2.72
CA LEU A 104 -0.15 -3.00 2.16
C LEU A 104 -0.72 -3.04 0.74
N ALA A 105 -0.44 -4.09 -0.04
CA ALA A 105 -0.76 -4.10 -1.46
C ALA A 105 -2.28 -4.03 -1.72
N PRO A 106 -3.15 -4.82 -1.06
CA PRO A 106 -4.60 -4.74 -1.26
C PRO A 106 -5.21 -3.36 -0.96
N PRO A 107 -5.03 -2.72 0.21
CA PRO A 107 -5.64 -1.41 0.47
C PRO A 107 -5.09 -0.33 -0.47
N VAL A 108 -3.79 -0.33 -0.76
CA VAL A 108 -3.18 0.61 -1.71
C VAL A 108 -3.77 0.43 -3.11
N TRP A 109 -3.91 -0.81 -3.58
CA TRP A 109 -4.48 -1.08 -4.90
C TRP A 109 -5.95 -0.69 -5.00
N LEU A 110 -6.75 -0.98 -3.97
CA LEU A 110 -8.18 -0.62 -3.93
C LEU A 110 -8.37 0.90 -3.93
N VAL A 111 -7.60 1.64 -3.13
CA VAL A 111 -7.66 3.11 -3.10
C VAL A 111 -7.15 3.71 -4.40
N HIS A 112 -6.07 3.18 -4.95
CA HIS A 112 -5.54 3.59 -6.25
C HIS A 112 -6.59 3.42 -7.34
N ARG A 113 -7.23 2.25 -7.40
CA ARG A 113 -8.29 1.97 -8.37
C ARG A 113 -9.49 2.87 -8.17
N ALA A 114 -9.98 3.03 -6.94
CA ALA A 114 -11.11 3.90 -6.64
C ALA A 114 -10.85 5.35 -7.05
N ALA A 115 -9.64 5.87 -6.81
CA ALA A 115 -9.26 7.21 -7.25
C ALA A 115 -9.12 7.31 -8.76
N ARG A 116 -8.55 6.30 -9.43
CA ARG A 116 -8.47 6.26 -10.88
C ARG A 116 -9.87 6.28 -11.51
N ASP A 117 -10.76 5.41 -11.05
CA ASP A 117 -12.14 5.26 -11.54
C ASP A 117 -12.97 6.53 -11.28
N ALA A 118 -12.80 7.19 -10.13
CA ALA A 118 -13.48 8.45 -9.81
C ALA A 118 -12.99 9.66 -10.62
N THR A 119 -11.78 9.57 -11.19
CA THR A 119 -11.19 10.62 -12.03
C THR A 119 -11.40 10.42 -13.52
N ASP A 120 -11.75 9.21 -13.95
CA ASP A 120 -12.05 8.92 -15.35
C ASP A 120 -13.40 9.58 -15.70
N PRO A 121 -13.42 10.58 -16.60
CA PRO A 121 -14.68 11.16 -17.06
C PRO A 121 -15.38 10.10 -17.89
N GLY A 122 -16.17 9.25 -17.24
CA GLY A 122 -16.91 8.19 -17.92
C GLY A 122 -17.72 8.79 -19.08
N ASP A 123 -17.44 8.34 -20.30
CA ASP A 123 -18.42 8.35 -21.38
C ASP A 123 -19.63 7.58 -20.84
N GLY A 124 -20.66 8.31 -20.40
CA GLY A 124 -21.72 7.77 -19.56
C GLY A 124 -22.32 6.46 -20.07
N VAL A 125 -21.94 5.35 -19.43
CA VAL A 125 -22.67 4.08 -19.47
C VAL A 125 -22.54 3.44 -18.08
N GLY A 126 -23.68 3.06 -17.53
CA GLY A 126 -23.90 2.79 -16.11
C GLY A 126 -23.12 1.62 -15.50
N VAL A 127 -22.96 1.73 -14.19
CA VAL A 127 -23.14 0.66 -13.18
C VAL A 127 -22.73 -0.75 -13.63
N ALA A 128 -21.48 -1.13 -13.36
CA ALA A 128 -21.07 -2.52 -13.37
C ALA A 128 -21.43 -3.20 -12.04
N VAL A 129 -22.67 -3.69 -11.95
CA VAL A 129 -23.01 -4.83 -11.09
C VAL A 129 -22.92 -6.08 -11.97
N GLY A 130 -22.11 -7.05 -11.56
CA GLY A 130 -22.18 -8.42 -12.07
C GLY A 130 -21.10 -8.82 -13.07
N ALA A 131 -20.46 -9.94 -12.76
CA ALA A 131 -19.48 -10.63 -13.56
C ALA A 131 -20.04 -11.16 -14.90
N GLY A 132 -19.17 -11.41 -15.88
CA GLY A 132 -19.39 -12.41 -16.93
C GLY A 132 -19.42 -11.90 -18.38
N ALA A 133 -18.26 -12.04 -19.05
CA ALA A 133 -18.07 -12.47 -20.45
C ALA A 133 -19.15 -12.16 -21.52
N LYS A 134 -18.86 -11.26 -22.47
CA LYS A 134 -18.27 -11.54 -23.80
C LYS A 134 -18.47 -10.33 -24.73
N ALA A 135 -17.42 -10.01 -25.48
CA ALA A 135 -17.42 -8.97 -26.51
C ALA A 135 -18.37 -9.34 -27.67
N GLY A 136 -19.42 -8.54 -27.86
CA GLY A 136 -20.22 -8.49 -29.08
C GLY A 136 -19.85 -7.25 -29.87
N VAL A 137 -19.42 -7.45 -31.11
CA VAL A 137 -19.18 -6.41 -32.11
C VAL A 137 -20.49 -5.67 -32.38
N GLY A 138 -20.57 -4.42 -31.94
CA GLY A 138 -21.70 -3.53 -32.19
C GLY A 138 -21.21 -2.23 -32.82
N VAL A 139 -21.54 -2.05 -34.10
CA VAL A 139 -21.33 -0.83 -34.89
C VAL A 139 -21.91 0.37 -34.14
N ARG A 140 -21.07 1.36 -33.79
CA ARG A 140 -21.51 2.65 -33.25
C ARG A 140 -21.88 3.56 -34.41
N LEU A 141 -23.19 3.69 -34.67
CA LEU A 141 -23.75 4.78 -35.47
C LEU A 141 -23.71 6.08 -34.64
N GLY A 142 -23.28 7.16 -35.31
CA GLY A 142 -22.90 8.43 -34.70
C GLY A 142 -24.00 9.15 -33.94
N GLY A 143 -23.61 9.73 -32.81
CA GLY A 143 -24.30 10.82 -32.13
C GLY A 143 -23.34 12.00 -32.03
N ALA A 144 -23.68 13.09 -32.72
CA ALA A 144 -22.89 14.31 -32.78
C ALA A 144 -22.97 15.11 -31.47
N GLY A 145 -21.83 15.66 -31.05
CA GLY A 145 -21.80 17.03 -30.50
C GLY A 145 -21.78 17.19 -28.99
N GLY A 146 -20.70 16.74 -28.33
CA GLY A 146 -20.21 17.32 -27.08
C GLY A 146 -18.74 17.65 -27.23
N ARG A 147 -18.42 18.86 -27.71
CA ARG A 147 -17.03 19.34 -27.83
C ARG A 147 -16.42 19.51 -26.45
N GLY A 148 -15.43 18.68 -26.16
CA GLY A 148 -14.19 19.00 -25.46
C GLY A 148 -14.26 19.92 -24.25
N ASP A 149 -14.38 19.31 -23.07
CA ASP A 149 -13.65 19.77 -21.88
C ASP A 149 -12.86 18.57 -21.36
N GLY A 150 -11.53 18.61 -21.53
CA GLY A 150 -10.67 17.66 -20.81
C GLY A 150 -10.91 17.79 -19.31
N PRO A 151 -10.72 16.72 -18.51
CA PRO A 151 -11.06 16.74 -17.08
C PRO A 151 -10.44 17.96 -16.37
N HIS A 152 -11.30 18.86 -15.88
CA HIS A 152 -10.84 20.08 -15.22
C HIS A 152 -9.99 19.74 -13.98
N PRO A 153 -8.86 20.43 -13.72
CA PRO A 153 -8.01 20.15 -12.56
C PRO A 153 -8.73 20.17 -11.20
N LEU A 154 -9.85 20.89 -11.13
CA LEU A 154 -10.71 20.95 -9.95
C LEU A 154 -11.51 19.67 -9.74
N SER A 155 -11.98 18.99 -10.80
CA SER A 155 -12.71 17.72 -10.66
C SER A 155 -11.79 16.61 -10.15
N ALA A 156 -10.53 16.59 -10.58
CA ALA A 156 -9.52 15.66 -10.10
C ALA A 156 -9.26 15.79 -8.59
N ARG A 157 -9.10 17.04 -8.13
CA ARG A 157 -8.87 17.34 -6.70
C ARG A 157 -10.08 16.96 -5.85
N LEU A 158 -11.27 17.21 -6.35
CA LEU A 158 -12.51 16.88 -5.66
C LEU A 158 -12.76 15.37 -5.63
N ALA A 159 -12.42 14.63 -6.69
CA ALA A 159 -12.46 13.18 -6.71
C ALA A 159 -11.44 12.56 -5.75
N TRP A 160 -10.19 13.02 -5.78
CA TRP A 160 -9.15 12.60 -4.83
C TRP A 160 -9.55 12.88 -3.38
N ALA A 161 -10.03 14.10 -3.08
CA ALA A 161 -10.48 14.46 -1.75
C ALA A 161 -11.69 13.62 -1.31
N GLY A 162 -12.63 13.36 -2.24
CA GLY A 162 -13.75 12.45 -2.02
C GLY A 162 -13.28 11.06 -1.59
N VAL A 163 -12.38 10.43 -2.35
CA VAL A 163 -11.83 9.10 -2.03
C VAL A 163 -11.15 9.07 -0.67
N VAL A 164 -10.28 10.05 -0.38
CA VAL A 164 -9.58 10.12 0.90
C VAL A 164 -10.57 10.27 2.06
N VAL A 165 -11.53 11.18 1.95
CA VAL A 165 -12.55 11.41 2.99
C VAL A 165 -13.45 10.19 3.18
N GLY A 166 -13.90 9.56 2.09
CA GLY A 166 -14.72 8.35 2.15
C GLY A 166 -14.00 7.18 2.81
N TYR A 167 -12.72 6.98 2.46
CA TYR A 167 -11.89 5.93 3.06
C TYR A 167 -11.67 6.17 4.56
N LEU A 168 -11.23 7.38 4.93
CA LEU A 168 -10.95 7.73 6.32
C LEU A 168 -12.23 7.75 7.18
N GLY A 169 -13.39 8.07 6.59
CA GLY A 169 -14.68 7.99 7.24
C GLY A 169 -15.04 6.57 7.68
N VAL A 170 -14.71 5.55 6.88
CA VAL A 170 -14.85 4.13 7.26
C VAL A 170 -13.73 3.70 8.20
N ALA A 171 -12.49 4.15 7.97
CA ALA A 171 -11.34 3.72 8.75
C ALA A 171 -11.41 4.19 10.22
N THR A 172 -11.97 5.38 10.48
CA THR A 172 -12.06 5.95 11.83
C THR A 172 -12.80 5.05 12.82
N PRO A 173 -14.06 4.61 12.59
CA PRO A 173 -14.74 3.70 13.50
C PRO A 173 -14.03 2.34 13.62
N VAL A 174 -13.36 1.87 12.57
CA VAL A 174 -12.58 0.62 12.61
C VAL A 174 -11.37 0.75 13.54
N VAL A 175 -10.66 1.87 13.52
CA VAL A 175 -9.54 2.15 14.44
C VAL A 175 -10.03 2.22 15.88
N LEU A 176 -11.18 2.87 16.12
CA LEU A 176 -11.79 2.94 17.45
C LEU A 176 -12.21 1.56 17.96
N TYR A 177 -12.78 0.73 17.09
CA TYR A 177 -13.12 -0.65 17.43
C TYR A 177 -11.85 -1.48 17.70
N ALA A 178 -10.83 -1.40 16.85
CA ALA A 178 -9.55 -2.10 17.06
C ALA A 178 -8.84 -1.71 18.36
N ALA A 179 -9.00 -0.46 18.84
CA ALA A 179 -8.44 0.00 20.11
C ALA A 179 -9.01 -0.72 21.35
N GLY A 180 -10.16 -1.39 21.23
CA GLY A 180 -10.77 -2.20 22.29
C GLY A 180 -10.14 -3.59 22.47
N GLY A 181 -9.40 -4.10 21.48
CA GLY A 181 -8.84 -5.45 21.52
C GLY A 181 -7.51 -5.55 22.29
N GLU A 182 -6.97 -6.78 22.38
CA GLU A 182 -5.65 -7.05 22.96
C GLU A 182 -4.48 -6.49 22.11
N LEU A 183 -4.68 -6.44 20.79
CA LEU A 183 -3.71 -5.93 19.80
C LEU A 183 -4.09 -4.51 19.38
N ARG A 184 -3.73 -3.53 20.19
CA ARG A 184 -4.23 -2.15 20.01
C ARG A 184 -3.41 -1.39 18.96
N PRO A 185 -4.03 -0.69 18.01
CA PRO A 185 -3.30 0.24 17.16
C PRO A 185 -2.78 1.42 17.97
N SER A 186 -1.53 1.80 17.72
CA SER A 186 -0.96 3.05 18.24
C SER A 186 -1.66 4.23 17.59
N LEU A 187 -2.44 5.00 18.36
CA LEU A 187 -3.28 6.06 17.82
C LEU A 187 -2.46 7.16 17.13
N GLY A 188 -1.31 7.53 17.69
CA GLY A 188 -0.42 8.55 17.12
C GLY A 188 0.13 8.15 15.76
N TRP A 189 0.68 6.94 15.64
CA TRP A 189 1.25 6.46 14.37
C TRP A 189 0.15 6.15 13.34
N THR A 190 -0.99 5.59 13.80
CA THR A 190 -2.16 5.37 12.93
C THR A 190 -2.68 6.67 12.33
N ALA A 191 -2.76 7.74 13.12
CA ALA A 191 -3.17 9.06 12.64
C ALA A 191 -2.25 9.66 11.57
N VAL A 192 -1.00 9.17 11.48
CA VAL A 192 -0.02 9.58 10.47
C VAL A 192 -0.05 8.64 9.27
N CYS A 193 0.17 7.34 9.48
CA CYS A 193 0.33 6.37 8.40
C CYS A 193 -0.94 6.18 7.57
N LEU A 194 -2.10 6.09 8.22
CA LEU A 194 -3.36 5.82 7.53
C LEU A 194 -3.75 6.95 6.56
N PRO A 195 -3.75 8.25 6.95
CA PRO A 195 -3.92 9.34 5.98
C PRO A 195 -2.83 9.40 4.92
N LEU A 196 -1.55 9.20 5.29
CA LEU A 196 -0.46 9.30 4.32
C LEU A 196 -0.56 8.23 3.22
N VAL A 197 -0.79 6.96 3.59
CA VAL A 197 -0.92 5.86 2.65
C VAL A 197 -2.15 6.05 1.75
N THR A 198 -3.28 6.44 2.33
CA THR A 198 -4.52 6.68 1.57
C THR A 198 -4.38 7.86 0.60
N MET A 199 -3.82 8.98 1.05
CA MET A 199 -3.55 10.15 0.20
C MET A 199 -2.58 9.82 -0.94
N ALA A 200 -1.50 9.09 -0.65
CA ALA A 200 -0.50 8.70 -1.64
C ALA A 200 -1.07 7.72 -2.67
N ALA A 201 -1.80 6.70 -2.22
CA ALA A 201 -2.44 5.72 -3.09
C ALA A 201 -3.50 6.37 -3.99
N ALA A 202 -4.37 7.22 -3.41
CA ALA A 202 -5.38 7.95 -4.16
C ALA A 202 -4.75 8.94 -5.14
N GLY A 203 -3.69 9.63 -4.71
CA GLY A 203 -2.94 10.56 -5.54
C GLY A 203 -2.28 9.86 -6.73
N ALA A 204 -1.70 8.68 -6.52
CA ALA A 204 -1.16 7.83 -7.58
C ALA A 204 -2.26 7.33 -8.53
N GLY A 205 -3.43 6.97 -8.01
CA GLY A 205 -4.60 6.58 -8.81
C GLY A 205 -5.04 7.68 -9.77
N ALA A 206 -5.34 8.85 -9.21
CA ALA A 206 -5.65 10.04 -9.97
C ALA A 206 -4.54 10.35 -10.98
N TRP A 207 -3.27 10.37 -10.56
CA TRP A 207 -2.12 10.62 -11.42
C TRP A 207 -2.07 9.72 -12.67
N THR A 208 -2.34 8.43 -12.51
CA THR A 208 -2.33 7.49 -13.64
C THR A 208 -3.50 7.67 -14.60
N ALA A 209 -4.66 8.14 -14.13
CA ALA A 209 -5.82 8.42 -14.97
C ALA A 209 -5.54 9.57 -15.96
N PHE A 210 -4.80 10.59 -15.53
CA PHE A 210 -4.45 11.74 -16.38
C PHE A 210 -3.33 11.44 -17.41
N GLY A 211 -2.93 10.17 -17.58
CA GLY A 211 -1.96 9.78 -18.60
C GLY A 211 -0.51 10.17 -18.29
N ARG A 212 -0.14 10.32 -17.00
CA ARG A 212 1.19 10.79 -16.55
C ARG A 212 1.59 12.12 -17.22
N PRO A 213 0.79 13.18 -17.09
CA PRO A 213 1.19 14.45 -17.67
C PRO A 213 2.47 14.88 -16.95
N GLY A 214 3.51 15.38 -17.61
CA GLY A 214 4.69 15.99 -16.95
C GLY A 214 4.36 17.25 -16.11
N GLY A 215 3.14 17.38 -15.61
CA GLY A 215 2.45 18.62 -15.27
C GLY A 215 2.54 19.13 -13.82
N PRO A 216 2.72 18.35 -12.73
CA PRO A 216 2.88 18.87 -11.38
C PRO A 216 4.33 18.95 -10.95
N VAL A 217 5.24 18.10 -11.46
CA VAL A 217 6.68 18.22 -11.21
C VAL A 217 7.18 19.49 -11.91
N GLY A 218 6.80 19.71 -13.18
CA GLY A 218 7.08 20.95 -13.90
C GLY A 218 6.39 22.20 -13.32
N ARG A 219 5.32 22.06 -12.53
CA ARG A 219 4.60 23.18 -11.90
C ARG A 219 5.05 23.43 -10.44
N ALA A 220 5.50 22.40 -9.71
CA ALA A 220 6.18 22.52 -8.43
C ALA A 220 7.60 23.06 -8.62
N LEU A 221 8.31 22.65 -9.67
CA LEU A 221 9.55 23.29 -10.13
C LEU A 221 9.34 24.77 -10.48
N ARG A 222 8.13 25.19 -10.88
CA ARG A 222 7.79 26.62 -11.10
C ARG A 222 7.65 27.45 -9.81
N VAL A 223 7.49 26.81 -8.66
CA VAL A 223 7.48 27.48 -7.34
C VAL A 223 8.91 27.63 -6.79
N LEU A 224 9.86 26.86 -7.31
CA LEU A 224 11.27 26.87 -6.88
C LEU A 224 12.04 28.07 -7.48
N PRO A 225 12.91 28.76 -6.72
CA PRO A 225 13.70 29.91 -7.20
C PRO A 225 14.58 29.55 -8.41
N ARG A 226 14.77 30.53 -9.32
CA ARG A 226 15.44 30.34 -10.64
C ARG A 226 16.79 29.62 -10.56
N ASN A 227 17.59 29.91 -9.53
CA ASN A 227 18.95 29.36 -9.37
C ASN A 227 18.95 27.84 -9.12
N LEU A 228 17.93 27.32 -8.41
CA LEU A 228 17.76 25.88 -8.25
C LEU A 228 17.16 25.26 -9.50
N ARG A 229 16.36 26.02 -10.24
CA ARG A 229 15.78 25.58 -11.52
C ARG A 229 16.88 25.35 -12.55
N GLU A 230 17.88 26.21 -12.67
CA GLU A 230 19.01 25.99 -13.59
C GLU A 230 19.88 24.78 -13.20
N LEU A 231 19.99 24.48 -11.91
CA LEU A 231 20.70 23.29 -11.42
C LEU A 231 19.88 21.98 -11.60
N LEU A 232 18.55 22.06 -11.58
CA LEU A 232 17.61 20.92 -11.66
C LEU A 232 16.91 20.75 -13.01
N VAL A 233 17.06 21.68 -13.96
CA VAL A 233 16.57 21.54 -15.35
C VAL A 233 17.49 20.55 -16.06
N LEU A 234 17.42 19.30 -15.61
CA LEU A 234 17.73 18.16 -16.42
C LEU A 234 16.67 18.12 -17.53
N PRO A 235 17.05 18.02 -18.81
CA PRO A 235 16.11 17.72 -19.89
C PRO A 235 15.20 16.57 -19.45
N ASP A 236 13.91 16.59 -19.81
CA ASP A 236 12.96 15.52 -19.46
C ASP A 236 13.50 14.11 -19.82
N ALA A 237 14.34 14.03 -20.85
CA ALA A 237 15.08 12.84 -21.24
C ALA A 237 16.07 12.33 -20.17
N ARG A 238 16.78 13.22 -19.46
CA ARG A 238 17.70 12.87 -18.36
C ARG A 238 16.95 12.44 -17.10
N LEU A 239 15.78 13.03 -16.80
CA LEU A 239 14.91 12.54 -15.72
C LEU A 239 14.34 11.15 -16.04
N GLY A 240 13.93 10.91 -17.28
CA GLY A 240 13.53 9.57 -17.75
C GLY A 240 14.68 8.56 -17.69
N ALA A 241 15.90 8.97 -18.01
CA ALA A 241 17.09 8.13 -17.89
C ALA A 241 17.43 7.81 -16.43
N ALA A 242 17.46 8.83 -15.57
CA ALA A 242 17.74 8.69 -14.14
C ALA A 242 16.70 7.80 -13.45
N THR A 243 15.42 7.96 -13.77
CA THR A 243 14.34 7.11 -13.22
C THR A 243 14.47 5.66 -13.68
N ARG A 244 14.79 5.41 -14.97
CA ARG A 244 15.05 4.04 -15.46
C ARG A 244 16.29 3.41 -14.83
N ALA A 245 17.37 4.18 -14.67
CA ALA A 245 18.58 3.71 -14.01
C ALA A 245 18.35 3.40 -12.53
N ALA A 246 17.66 4.30 -11.81
CA ALA A 246 17.27 4.08 -10.42
C ALA A 246 16.34 2.86 -10.28
N ALA A 247 15.35 2.72 -11.17
CA ALA A 247 14.48 1.55 -11.20
C ALA A 247 15.27 0.26 -11.44
N ALA A 248 16.23 0.25 -12.38
CA ALA A 248 17.11 -0.89 -12.61
C ALA A 248 17.93 -1.24 -11.36
N GLY A 249 18.57 -0.26 -10.72
CA GLY A 249 19.31 -0.46 -9.48
C GLY A 249 18.45 -1.05 -8.36
N VAL A 250 17.26 -0.48 -8.12
CA VAL A 250 16.30 -0.97 -7.13
C VAL A 250 15.87 -2.41 -7.44
N THR A 251 15.56 -2.72 -8.71
CA THR A 251 15.16 -4.09 -9.09
C THR A 251 16.27 -5.10 -8.85
N VAL A 252 17.53 -4.74 -9.11
CA VAL A 252 18.69 -5.62 -8.86
C VAL A 252 18.92 -5.79 -7.35
N LEU A 253 18.81 -4.73 -6.55
CA LEU A 253 18.96 -4.82 -5.10
C LEU A 253 17.87 -5.68 -4.46
N VAL A 254 16.60 -5.43 -4.79
CA VAL A 254 15.46 -6.18 -4.25
C VAL A 254 15.46 -7.62 -4.76
N GLY A 255 15.75 -7.83 -6.05
CA GLY A 255 15.87 -9.16 -6.65
C GLY A 255 17.05 -9.95 -6.07
N GLY A 256 18.19 -9.31 -5.86
CA GLY A 256 19.36 -9.90 -5.22
C GLY A 256 19.11 -10.23 -3.75
N GLY A 257 18.46 -9.34 -3.00
CA GLY A 257 18.01 -9.62 -1.63
C GLY A 257 17.03 -10.80 -1.56
N ALA A 258 16.06 -10.88 -2.47
CA ALA A 258 15.15 -12.01 -2.57
C ALA A 258 15.89 -13.33 -2.90
N LEU A 259 16.88 -13.29 -3.81
CA LEU A 259 17.71 -14.44 -4.13
C LEU A 259 18.52 -14.91 -2.92
N LEU A 260 19.18 -13.99 -2.21
CA LEU A 260 19.91 -14.30 -0.97
C LEU A 260 19.00 -14.93 0.09
N LEU A 261 17.79 -14.38 0.27
CA LEU A 261 16.80 -14.93 1.19
C LEU A 261 16.42 -16.37 0.81
N VAL A 262 16.11 -16.63 -0.46
CA VAL A 262 15.74 -17.97 -0.95
C VAL A 262 16.91 -18.94 -0.76
N THR A 263 18.12 -18.56 -1.15
CA THR A 263 19.32 -19.38 -0.97
C THR A 263 19.53 -19.71 0.51
N SER A 264 19.40 -18.73 1.40
CA SER A 264 19.55 -18.94 2.85
C SER A 264 18.44 -19.83 3.42
N LEU A 265 17.18 -19.65 3.01
CA LEU A 265 16.07 -20.50 3.44
C LEU A 265 16.22 -21.95 2.97
N VAL A 266 16.71 -22.16 1.74
CA VAL A 266 16.98 -23.51 1.23
C VAL A 266 18.10 -24.17 2.02
N TRP A 267 19.17 -23.43 2.31
CA TRP A 267 20.28 -23.92 3.14
C TRP A 267 19.83 -24.29 4.56
N HIS A 268 18.96 -23.47 5.16
CA HIS A 268 18.43 -23.63 6.51
C HIS A 268 17.02 -24.27 6.53
N GLY A 269 16.69 -25.08 5.53
CA GLY A 269 15.34 -25.64 5.38
C GLY A 269 14.92 -26.54 6.55
N GLY A 270 15.88 -27.24 7.17
CA GLY A 270 15.62 -28.10 8.33
C GLY A 270 15.17 -27.30 9.57
N THR A 271 15.87 -26.21 9.89
CA THR A 271 15.51 -25.31 11.00
C THR A 271 14.22 -24.56 10.71
N ALA A 272 14.02 -24.08 9.47
CA ALA A 272 12.77 -23.44 9.04
C ALA A 272 11.55 -24.38 9.20
N ARG A 273 11.69 -25.65 8.78
CA ARG A 273 10.65 -26.67 8.93
C ARG A 273 10.40 -27.01 10.40
N GLY A 274 11.45 -27.14 11.21
CA GLY A 274 11.31 -27.38 12.64
C GLY A 274 10.57 -26.23 13.35
N ALA A 275 10.90 -24.99 13.02
CA ALA A 275 10.20 -23.78 13.50
C ALA A 275 8.73 -23.76 13.08
N PHE A 276 8.45 -24.08 11.81
CA PHE A 276 7.08 -24.13 11.28
C PHE A 276 6.23 -25.13 12.06
N LEU A 277 6.69 -26.37 12.18
CA LEU A 277 5.95 -27.44 12.85
C LEU A 277 5.72 -27.17 14.35
N ARG A 278 6.62 -26.44 15.01
CA ARG A 278 6.47 -26.04 16.42
C ARG A 278 5.41 -24.97 16.64
N LEU A 279 5.21 -24.08 15.66
CA LEU A 279 4.23 -22.99 15.75
C LEU A 279 2.85 -23.39 15.22
N SER A 280 2.77 -24.42 14.38
CA SER A 280 1.57 -24.77 13.64
C SER A 280 0.89 -26.03 14.18
N GLU A 281 0.12 -25.89 15.26
CA GLU A 281 -0.81 -26.95 15.67
C GLU A 281 -2.08 -26.89 14.81
N GLY A 282 -2.45 -28.01 14.21
CA GLY A 282 -3.61 -28.12 13.32
C GLY A 282 -3.44 -27.42 11.95
N TRP A 283 -4.43 -27.62 11.08
CA TRP A 283 -4.42 -27.06 9.71
C TRP A 283 -4.53 -25.53 9.70
N SER A 284 -5.36 -24.95 10.57
CA SER A 284 -5.54 -23.49 10.66
C SER A 284 -4.25 -22.77 11.04
N GLY A 285 -3.50 -23.30 12.01
CA GLY A 285 -2.20 -22.77 12.44
C GLY A 285 -1.16 -22.82 11.31
N GLN A 286 -1.13 -23.91 10.53
CA GLN A 286 -0.27 -24.03 9.36
C GLN A 286 -0.58 -22.94 8.32
N PHE A 287 -1.86 -22.74 7.99
CA PHE A 287 -2.27 -21.69 7.06
C PHE A 287 -1.95 -20.29 7.61
N ALA A 288 -2.17 -20.03 8.89
CA ALA A 288 -1.87 -18.75 9.53
C ALA A 288 -0.37 -18.41 9.43
N VAL A 289 0.50 -19.36 9.80
CA VAL A 289 1.95 -19.16 9.75
C VAL A 289 2.44 -19.02 8.30
N LEU A 290 1.89 -19.77 7.35
CA LEU A 290 2.24 -19.63 5.93
C LEU A 290 1.85 -18.26 5.37
N LEU A 291 0.63 -17.79 5.67
CA LEU A 291 0.17 -16.46 5.26
C LEU A 291 1.01 -15.35 5.90
N LEU A 292 1.35 -15.49 7.18
CA LEU A 292 2.24 -14.54 7.86
C LEU A 292 3.64 -14.55 7.23
N CYS A 293 4.21 -15.71 6.93
CA CYS A 293 5.48 -15.80 6.21
C CYS A 293 5.38 -15.12 4.85
N LEU A 294 4.35 -15.42 4.06
CA LEU A 294 4.13 -14.84 2.73
C LEU A 294 4.06 -13.30 2.80
N THR A 295 3.34 -12.76 3.79
CA THR A 295 3.22 -11.31 3.95
C THR A 295 4.51 -10.62 4.38
N LEU A 296 5.42 -11.37 5.02
CA LEU A 296 6.73 -10.90 5.46
C LEU A 296 7.86 -11.16 4.45
N VAL A 297 7.66 -11.94 3.39
CA VAL A 297 8.69 -12.19 2.35
C VAL A 297 9.30 -10.89 1.82
N PRO A 298 8.52 -9.83 1.47
CA PRO A 298 9.13 -8.60 0.98
C PRO A 298 9.96 -7.88 2.06
N ASN A 299 9.59 -7.98 3.34
CA ASN A 299 10.41 -7.45 4.44
C ASN A 299 11.75 -8.19 4.51
N ALA A 300 11.70 -9.53 4.49
CA ALA A 300 12.89 -10.36 4.56
C ALA A 300 13.82 -10.13 3.35
N ALA A 301 13.27 -9.90 2.16
CA ALA A 301 14.04 -9.54 0.97
C ALA A 301 14.74 -8.17 1.12
N VAL A 302 14.07 -7.18 1.72
CA VAL A 302 14.67 -5.89 2.05
C VAL A 302 15.79 -6.05 3.08
N TRP A 303 15.57 -6.83 4.15
CA TRP A 303 16.62 -7.12 5.14
C TRP A 303 17.83 -7.80 4.51
N ALA A 304 17.61 -8.78 3.63
CA ALA A 304 18.68 -9.44 2.89
C ALA A 304 19.42 -8.49 1.93
N ALA A 305 18.70 -7.56 1.28
CA ALA A 305 19.32 -6.54 0.44
C ALA A 305 20.21 -5.60 1.27
N VAL A 306 19.71 -5.11 2.42
CA VAL A 306 20.47 -4.22 3.32
C VAL A 306 21.64 -4.95 3.98
N TYR A 307 21.51 -6.26 4.24
CA TYR A 307 22.62 -7.13 4.63
C TYR A 307 23.70 -7.18 3.53
N GLY A 308 23.32 -7.39 2.27
CA GLY A 308 24.24 -7.36 1.14
C GLY A 308 24.89 -6.00 0.89
N LEU A 309 24.19 -4.90 1.19
CA LEU A 309 24.74 -3.54 1.13
C LEU A 309 25.84 -3.28 2.18
N GLY A 310 25.90 -4.07 3.26
CA GLY A 310 26.87 -3.91 4.34
C GLY A 310 26.31 -3.47 5.71
N PRO A 311 25.37 -2.51 5.83
CA PRO A 311 24.95 -2.02 7.15
C PRO A 311 24.17 -3.05 7.97
N GLY A 312 23.60 -4.07 7.32
CA GLY A 312 22.85 -5.10 8.04
C GLY A 312 21.50 -4.63 8.56
N PHE A 313 20.94 -5.37 9.50
CA PHE A 313 19.64 -5.04 10.11
C PHE A 313 19.63 -5.42 11.59
N VAL A 314 18.74 -4.80 12.35
CA VAL A 314 18.59 -5.06 13.80
C VAL A 314 17.48 -6.09 14.03
N LEU A 315 17.78 -7.13 14.80
CA LEU A 315 16.79 -8.08 15.31
C LEU A 315 16.67 -7.95 16.83
N GLY A 316 15.44 -7.79 17.32
CA GLY A 316 15.20 -7.59 18.75
C GLY A 316 15.82 -6.29 19.28
N ALA A 317 16.14 -6.27 20.57
CA ALA A 317 16.65 -5.06 21.25
C ALA A 317 18.15 -4.84 20.96
N GLY A 318 18.47 -4.31 19.78
CA GLY A 318 19.82 -3.82 19.44
C GLY A 318 20.80 -4.87 18.89
N HIS A 319 20.34 -6.06 18.52
CA HIS A 319 21.23 -7.10 17.96
C HIS A 319 21.38 -6.89 16.46
N VAL A 320 22.49 -6.28 16.08
CA VAL A 320 22.84 -6.05 14.67
C VAL A 320 23.30 -7.35 14.03
N VAL A 321 22.71 -7.66 12.87
CA VAL A 321 23.11 -8.75 11.99
C VAL A 321 23.66 -8.15 10.71
N GLY A 322 24.97 -8.29 10.50
CA GLY A 322 25.66 -7.81 9.31
C GLY A 322 26.65 -8.84 8.74
N PRO A 323 27.15 -8.61 7.51
CA PRO A 323 28.02 -9.56 6.82
C PRO A 323 29.40 -9.73 7.46
N LEU A 324 29.86 -8.73 8.23
CA LEU A 324 31.15 -8.76 8.93
C LEU A 324 31.06 -9.36 10.34
N SER A 325 29.89 -9.27 10.98
CA SER A 325 29.64 -9.80 12.31
C SER A 325 28.14 -9.88 12.58
N ALA A 326 27.71 -10.94 13.26
CA ALA A 326 26.35 -11.07 13.79
C ALA A 326 26.39 -11.16 15.31
N ALA A 327 25.68 -10.25 15.99
CA ALA A 327 25.56 -10.27 17.44
C ALA A 327 24.73 -11.49 17.91
N PRO A 328 25.06 -12.12 19.06
CA PRO A 328 24.21 -13.16 19.64
C PRO A 328 22.85 -12.59 20.00
N ALA A 329 21.79 -12.95 19.26
CA ALA A 329 20.44 -12.53 19.58
C ALA A 329 19.82 -13.49 20.62
N PRO A 330 19.60 -13.06 21.88
CA PRO A 330 18.96 -13.91 22.87
C PRO A 330 17.47 -14.10 22.50
N LEU A 331 17.10 -15.37 22.33
CA LEU A 331 15.72 -15.88 22.26
C LEU A 331 14.82 -15.21 21.21
N LEU A 332 15.19 -15.35 19.94
CA LEU A 332 14.26 -15.10 18.85
C LEU A 332 13.11 -16.14 18.88
N PRO A 333 11.86 -15.74 18.55
CA PRO A 333 10.77 -16.70 18.42
C PRO A 333 11.13 -17.74 17.34
N PRO A 334 10.69 -19.00 17.47
CA PRO A 334 10.95 -20.05 16.49
C PRO A 334 10.11 -19.83 15.23
N PHE A 335 10.38 -18.75 14.51
CA PHE A 335 9.64 -18.31 13.33
C PHE A 335 10.37 -18.72 12.05
N PRO A 336 9.70 -19.35 11.05
CA PRO A 336 10.37 -19.94 9.89
C PRO A 336 11.28 -19.00 9.11
N LEU A 337 10.89 -17.73 8.91
CA LEU A 337 11.72 -16.78 8.17
C LEU A 337 13.00 -16.39 8.92
N LEU A 338 13.02 -16.48 10.26
CA LEU A 338 14.22 -16.18 11.05
C LEU A 338 15.27 -17.29 10.92
N ALA A 339 14.93 -18.46 10.40
CA ALA A 339 15.90 -19.51 10.11
C ALA A 339 16.90 -19.11 9.02
N ALA A 340 16.58 -18.11 8.19
CA ALA A 340 17.49 -17.58 7.17
C ALA A 340 18.53 -16.60 7.73
N VAL A 341 18.41 -16.20 9.00
CA VAL A 341 19.31 -15.26 9.66
C VAL A 341 20.64 -15.98 9.97
N PRO A 342 21.79 -15.41 9.60
CA PRO A 342 23.09 -15.98 9.94
C PRO A 342 23.25 -16.21 11.45
N GLU A 343 23.90 -17.31 11.81
CA GLU A 343 24.25 -17.58 13.21
C GLU A 343 25.22 -16.52 13.75
N ALA A 344 25.19 -16.34 15.08
CA ALA A 344 26.03 -15.37 15.76
C ALA A 344 27.52 -15.73 15.61
N GLY A 345 28.34 -14.73 15.31
CA GLY A 345 29.78 -14.93 15.12
C GLY A 345 30.43 -13.95 14.14
N PRO A 346 31.74 -14.13 13.89
CA PRO A 346 32.45 -13.37 12.87
C PRO A 346 31.94 -13.71 11.47
N GLY A 347 31.95 -12.71 10.58
CA GLY A 347 31.60 -12.90 9.18
C GLY A 347 32.52 -13.90 8.49
N THR A 348 31.93 -14.85 7.77
CA THR A 348 32.67 -15.81 6.94
C THR A 348 32.84 -15.28 5.52
N PRO A 349 33.80 -15.77 4.72
CA PRO A 349 33.91 -15.41 3.30
C PRO A 349 32.61 -15.64 2.52
N LEU A 350 31.81 -16.63 2.91
CA LEU A 350 30.48 -16.89 2.34
C LEU A 350 29.51 -15.73 2.61
N HIS A 351 29.56 -15.14 3.80
CA HIS A 351 28.75 -13.96 4.13
C HIS A 351 29.17 -12.72 3.33
N TRP A 352 30.45 -12.59 3.03
CA TRP A 352 30.97 -11.48 2.21
C TRP A 352 30.54 -11.57 0.74
N ALA A 353 30.24 -12.78 0.24
CA ALA A 353 29.71 -12.96 -1.11
C ALA A 353 28.36 -12.23 -1.34
N ALA A 354 27.62 -11.89 -0.27
CA ALA A 354 26.44 -11.04 -0.36
C ALA A 354 26.75 -9.65 -0.97
N GLY A 355 28.00 -9.18 -0.86
CA GLY A 355 28.49 -7.94 -1.49
C GLY A 355 28.48 -7.95 -3.02
N VAL A 356 28.25 -9.09 -3.68
CA VAL A 356 28.05 -9.14 -5.14
C VAL A 356 26.77 -8.39 -5.56
N VAL A 357 25.74 -8.39 -4.71
CA VAL A 357 24.45 -7.73 -4.99
C VAL A 357 24.57 -6.22 -5.20
N PRO A 358 25.19 -5.42 -4.30
CA PRO A 358 25.40 -3.99 -4.54
C PRO A 358 26.28 -3.71 -5.76
N VAL A 359 27.29 -4.53 -6.03
CA VAL A 359 28.15 -4.38 -7.21
C VAL A 359 27.34 -4.53 -8.49
N ALA A 360 26.51 -5.58 -8.58
CA ALA A 360 25.62 -5.80 -9.72
C ALA A 360 24.62 -4.65 -9.90
N ALA A 361 24.08 -4.11 -8.80
CA ALA A 361 23.18 -2.96 -8.84
C ALA A 361 23.90 -1.70 -9.37
N GLY A 362 25.13 -1.43 -8.91
CA GLY A 362 25.95 -0.33 -9.40
C GLY A 362 26.26 -0.44 -10.89
N VAL A 363 26.61 -1.65 -11.36
CA VAL A 363 26.82 -1.94 -12.79
C VAL A 363 25.54 -1.70 -13.60
N ALA A 364 24.37 -2.13 -13.11
CA ALA A 364 23.11 -1.89 -13.78
C ALA A 364 22.80 -0.38 -13.89
N VAL A 365 22.96 0.39 -12.81
CA VAL A 365 22.78 1.85 -12.83
C VAL A 365 23.75 2.51 -13.82
N GLY A 366 25.03 2.12 -13.78
CA GLY A 366 26.06 2.60 -14.71
C GLY A 366 25.74 2.29 -16.17
N TRP A 367 25.24 1.08 -16.45
CA TRP A 367 24.84 0.66 -17.79
C TRP A 367 23.65 1.48 -18.33
N PHE A 368 22.59 1.65 -17.53
CA PHE A 368 21.41 2.43 -17.95
C PHE A 368 21.71 3.92 -18.12
N THR A 369 22.61 4.48 -17.30
CA THR A 369 23.05 5.87 -17.44
C THR A 369 23.95 6.07 -18.67
N ALA A 370 24.92 5.18 -18.91
CA ALA A 370 25.78 5.22 -20.09
C ALA A 370 24.99 5.06 -21.39
N ARG A 371 24.02 4.13 -21.41
CA ARG A 371 23.16 3.89 -22.57
C ARG A 371 22.27 5.09 -22.88
N ALA A 372 21.85 5.85 -21.87
CA ALA A 372 21.10 7.08 -22.07
C ALA A 372 21.98 8.23 -22.58
N ALA A 373 23.24 8.29 -22.15
CA ALA A 373 24.21 9.28 -22.63
C ALA A 373 24.64 9.04 -24.09
N ALA A 374 24.66 7.78 -24.55
CA ALA A 374 25.03 7.43 -25.92
C ALA A 374 23.92 7.71 -26.97
N VAL A 375 22.68 7.95 -26.53
CA VAL A 375 21.50 8.13 -27.41
C VAL A 375 21.07 9.61 -27.52
N GLY A 376 21.57 10.48 -26.65
CA GLY A 376 21.22 11.91 -26.60
C GLY A 376 22.32 12.81 -27.15
#